data_AF-A0A2I0PV06-F1
#
_entry.id   AF-A0A2I0PV06-F1
#
_cell.length_a   1.000
_cell.length_b   1.000
_cell.length_c   1.000
_cell.angle_alpha   90.00
_cell.angle_beta   90.00
_cell.angle_gamma   90.00
#
_symmetry.space_group_name_H-M   'P 1'
#
loop_
_entity.id
_entity.type
_entity.pdbx_description
1 polymer ?
#
loop_
_entity_poly.entity_id
_entity_poly.type
_entity_poly.pdbx_seq_one_letter_code
_entity_poly.pdbx_strand_id
1 'polypeptide(L)'
;MTDIESIISAEKICEAKTKESFKIPIEIYEELFTLYLNVSEKYCKNTPKAGIERPLAVLLLNDRIAKSLYCSIDLLKRGHYNECFSIQRDIFEAICLSEYILKNPKMSEVWFTGKPITFSKISKEISLLPFDQEIYGHLCDFTHPNVHSTIREYEPDTVRIGVYFTFKPYFQKEMAHSSLVHFFLLVYRAMDNYLKYMKQFHEDIEPEDSDKIEIMFKKIYKFSDSLIIKFDH
;
A
#
# COMPACT_ATOMS: atom_id res chain seq x y z
N MET A 1 32.49 -2.40 0.47
CA MET A 1 31.58 -3.52 0.78
C MET A 1 30.90 -3.19 2.09
N THR A 2 29.58 -3.14 2.14
CA THR A 2 28.84 -2.99 3.39
C THR A 2 28.88 -4.31 4.15
N ASP A 3 29.26 -4.27 5.42
CA ASP A 3 29.24 -5.44 6.32
C ASP A 3 27.79 -5.82 6.66
N ILE A 4 27.42 -7.09 6.51
CA ILE A 4 26.07 -7.60 6.76
C ILE A 4 25.66 -7.37 8.22
N GLU A 5 26.60 -7.50 9.16
CA GLU A 5 26.32 -7.27 10.59
C GLU A 5 25.90 -5.82 10.86
N SER A 6 26.52 -4.87 10.16
CA SER A 6 26.18 -3.45 10.26
C SER A 6 24.77 -3.15 9.74
N ILE A 7 24.32 -3.83 8.68
CA ILE A 7 22.96 -3.69 8.13
C ILE A 7 21.95 -4.22 9.13
N ILE A 8 22.15 -5.44 9.64
CA ILE A 8 21.25 -6.08 10.60
C ILE A 8 21.13 -5.23 11.88
N SER A 9 22.24 -4.68 12.36
CA SER A 9 22.22 -3.79 13.53
C SER A 9 21.41 -2.52 13.27
N ALA A 10 21.53 -1.92 12.09
CA ALA A 10 20.78 -0.73 11.71
C ALA A 10 19.27 -1.02 11.56
N GLU A 11 18.88 -2.15 10.97
CA GLU A 11 17.47 -2.58 10.90
C GLU A 11 16.86 -2.70 12.29
N LYS A 12 17.56 -3.35 13.24
CA LYS A 12 17.09 -3.50 14.63
C LYS A 12 16.86 -2.15 15.31
N ILE A 13 17.73 -1.16 15.05
CA ILE A 13 17.58 0.19 15.59
C ILE A 13 16.36 0.88 14.98
N CYS A 14 16.19 0.79 13.66
CA CYS A 14 15.01 1.33 12.97
C CYS A 14 13.71 0.68 13.45
N GLU A 15 13.71 -0.64 13.63
CA GLU A 15 12.55 -1.37 14.15
C GLU A 15 12.17 -0.91 15.55
N ALA A 16 13.15 -0.75 16.45
CA ALA A 16 12.90 -0.27 17.80
C ALA A 16 12.29 1.14 17.79
N LYS A 17 12.88 2.07 17.03
CA LYS A 17 12.40 3.45 16.90
C LYS A 17 11.01 3.54 16.28
N THR A 18 10.75 2.72 15.26
CA THR A 18 9.45 2.68 14.58
C THR A 18 8.39 2.09 15.51
N LYS A 19 8.69 0.99 16.21
CA LYS A 19 7.78 0.40 17.21
C LYS A 19 7.45 1.38 18.33
N GLU A 20 8.42 2.14 18.81
CA GLU A 20 8.19 3.16 19.84
C GLU A 20 7.32 4.32 19.31
N SER A 21 7.66 4.84 18.12
CA SER A 21 7.00 6.03 17.56
C SER A 21 5.61 5.74 16.98
N PHE A 22 5.35 4.51 16.56
CA PHE A 22 4.21 4.14 15.72
C PHE A 22 3.53 2.84 16.18
N LYS A 23 3.60 2.53 17.48
CA LYS A 23 3.00 1.32 18.08
C LYS A 23 1.53 1.13 17.70
N ILE A 24 0.69 2.10 18.06
CA ILE A 24 -0.76 2.08 17.84
C ILE A 24 -1.10 1.87 16.35
N PRO A 25 -0.54 2.67 15.42
CA PRO A 25 -0.79 2.44 14.00
C PRO A 25 -0.43 1.04 13.51
N ILE A 26 0.72 0.49 13.94
CA ILE A 26 1.13 -0.87 13.56
C ILE A 26 0.15 -1.93 14.08
N GLU A 27 -0.30 -1.80 15.33
CA GLU A 27 -1.29 -2.72 15.93
C GLU A 27 -2.62 -2.69 15.16
N ILE A 28 -3.08 -1.51 14.75
CA ILE A 28 -4.30 -1.36 13.93
C ILE A 28 -4.14 -2.10 12.60
N TYR A 29 -2.98 -1.99 11.93
CA TYR A 29 -2.73 -2.72 10.69
C TYR A 29 -2.77 -4.24 10.89
N GLU A 30 -2.16 -4.76 11.96
CA GLU A 30 -2.11 -6.21 12.21
C GLU A 30 -3.52 -6.78 12.45
N GLU A 31 -4.37 -6.05 13.17
CA GLU A 31 -5.80 -6.37 13.30
C GLU A 31 -6.51 -6.40 11.93
N LEU A 32 -6.25 -5.39 11.10
CA LEU A 32 -6.87 -5.23 9.77
C LEU A 32 -6.46 -6.32 8.79
N PHE A 33 -5.17 -6.64 8.74
CA PHE A 33 -4.65 -7.67 7.86
C PHE A 33 -5.21 -9.04 8.22
N THR A 34 -5.33 -9.33 9.52
CA THR A 34 -5.96 -10.55 10.03
C THR A 34 -7.43 -10.64 9.57
N LEU A 35 -8.19 -9.54 9.70
CA LEU A 35 -9.58 -9.50 9.22
C LEU A 35 -9.66 -9.72 7.71
N TYR A 36 -8.83 -9.02 6.94
CA TYR A 36 -8.76 -9.17 5.48
C TYR A 36 -8.50 -10.63 5.07
N LEU A 37 -7.54 -11.29 5.71
CA LEU A 37 -7.21 -12.70 5.44
C LEU A 37 -8.39 -13.63 5.76
N ASN A 38 -9.02 -13.44 6.92
CA ASN A 38 -10.17 -14.26 7.33
C ASN A 38 -11.34 -14.14 6.36
N VAL A 39 -11.66 -12.90 5.94
CA VAL A 39 -12.74 -12.64 4.99
C VAL A 39 -12.39 -13.19 3.60
N SER A 40 -11.15 -12.98 3.14
CA SER A 40 -10.67 -13.55 1.88
C SER A 40 -10.77 -15.08 1.87
N GLU A 41 -10.34 -15.75 2.93
CA GLU A 41 -10.43 -17.20 3.03
C GLU A 41 -11.89 -17.70 3.03
N LYS A 42 -12.78 -17.01 3.75
CA LYS A 42 -14.22 -17.32 3.84
C LYS A 42 -14.87 -17.29 2.45
N TYR A 43 -14.56 -16.27 1.64
CA TYR A 43 -15.26 -16.02 0.38
C TYR A 43 -14.56 -16.59 -0.88
N CYS A 44 -13.25 -16.85 -0.83
CA CYS A 44 -12.54 -17.64 -1.85
C CYS A 44 -13.13 -19.05 -2.03
N LYS A 45 -13.67 -19.64 -0.96
CA LYS A 45 -14.26 -20.99 -1.00
C LYS A 45 -15.61 -21.04 -1.72
N ASN A 46 -16.27 -19.89 -1.92
CA ASN A 46 -17.64 -19.78 -2.42
C ASN A 46 -17.75 -19.09 -3.80
N THR A 47 -16.65 -18.95 -4.55
CA THR A 47 -16.68 -18.25 -5.84
C THR A 47 -17.45 -19.06 -6.91
N PRO A 48 -18.46 -18.49 -7.61
CA PRO A 48 -19.25 -19.20 -8.63
C PRO A 48 -18.40 -19.69 -9.82
N LYS A 49 -18.83 -20.77 -10.50
CA LYS A 49 -18.06 -21.48 -11.54
C LYS A 49 -18.23 -21.00 -13.00
N ALA A 50 -19.00 -19.95 -13.29
CA ALA A 50 -19.16 -19.42 -14.66
C ALA A 50 -19.19 -17.88 -14.67
N GLY A 51 -18.56 -17.23 -15.65
CA GLY A 51 -18.36 -15.76 -15.67
C GLY A 51 -17.42 -15.26 -14.57
N ILE A 52 -16.47 -16.13 -14.17
CA ILE A 52 -15.59 -15.99 -13.00
C ILE A 52 -14.46 -15.00 -13.25
N GLU A 53 -14.14 -14.66 -14.49
CA GLU A 53 -12.92 -13.92 -14.82
C GLU A 53 -12.89 -12.58 -14.11
N ARG A 54 -13.99 -11.85 -14.11
CA ARG A 54 -14.07 -10.56 -13.43
C ARG A 54 -13.98 -10.69 -11.90
N PRO A 55 -14.81 -11.51 -11.21
CA PRO A 55 -14.66 -11.71 -9.77
C PRO A 55 -13.27 -12.24 -9.37
N LEU A 56 -12.74 -13.22 -10.12
CA LEU A 56 -11.45 -13.82 -9.87
C LEU A 56 -10.30 -12.82 -10.07
N ALA A 57 -10.34 -12.00 -11.12
CA ALA A 57 -9.32 -10.99 -11.35
C ALA A 57 -9.27 -9.99 -10.19
N VAL A 58 -10.43 -9.52 -9.73
CA VAL A 58 -10.51 -8.59 -8.60
C VAL A 58 -10.04 -9.26 -7.31
N LEU A 59 -10.39 -10.52 -7.08
CA LEU A 59 -9.93 -11.27 -5.91
C LEU A 59 -8.40 -11.47 -5.90
N LEU A 60 -7.80 -11.83 -7.04
CA LEU A 60 -6.36 -11.96 -7.20
C LEU A 60 -5.63 -10.62 -7.01
N LEU A 61 -6.21 -9.52 -7.48
CA LEU A 61 -5.67 -8.18 -7.25
C LEU A 61 -5.72 -7.79 -5.77
N ASN A 62 -6.82 -8.09 -5.08
CA ASN A 62 -6.92 -7.86 -3.64
C ASN A 62 -5.90 -8.69 -2.86
N ASP A 63 -5.70 -9.98 -3.20
CA ASP A 63 -4.65 -10.81 -2.60
C ASP A 63 -3.25 -10.23 -2.81
N ARG A 64 -2.95 -9.77 -4.03
CA ARG A 64 -1.70 -9.05 -4.32
C ARG A 64 -1.57 -7.78 -3.48
N ILE A 65 -2.62 -6.97 -3.37
CA ILE A 65 -2.65 -5.74 -2.58
C ILE A 65 -2.32 -6.06 -1.12
N ALA A 66 -2.96 -7.07 -0.54
CA ALA A 66 -2.75 -7.45 0.85
C ALA A 66 -1.32 -7.92 1.12
N LYS A 67 -0.77 -8.79 0.27
CA LYS A 67 0.64 -9.22 0.36
C LYS A 67 1.60 -8.05 0.23
N SER A 68 1.31 -7.11 -0.66
CA SER A 68 2.13 -5.92 -0.86
C SER A 68 2.06 -4.97 0.34
N LEU A 69 0.89 -4.81 0.96
CA LEU A 69 0.73 -4.05 2.21
C LEU A 69 1.59 -4.67 3.33
N TYR A 70 1.60 -6.00 3.45
CA TYR A 70 2.48 -6.69 4.39
C TYR A 70 3.97 -6.42 4.14
N CYS A 71 4.39 -6.46 2.87
CA CYS A 71 5.77 -6.14 2.52
C CYS A 71 6.11 -4.68 2.82
N SER A 72 5.20 -3.74 2.50
CA SER A 72 5.38 -2.31 2.74
C SER A 72 5.59 -2.01 4.22
N ILE A 73 4.77 -2.58 5.12
CA ILE A 73 4.93 -2.30 6.55
C ILE A 73 6.21 -2.89 7.14
N ASP A 74 6.66 -4.05 6.63
CA ASP A 74 7.92 -4.67 7.06
C ASP A 74 9.12 -3.80 6.65
N LEU A 75 9.11 -3.30 5.42
CA LEU A 75 10.12 -2.34 4.93
C LEU A 75 10.11 -1.04 5.75
N LEU A 76 8.92 -0.50 6.05
CA LEU A 76 8.78 0.69 6.90
C LEU A 76 9.37 0.45 8.30
N LYS A 77 9.03 -0.68 8.93
CA LYS A 77 9.56 -1.08 10.25
C LYS A 77 11.09 -1.13 10.25
N ARG A 78 11.70 -1.63 9.18
CA ARG A 78 13.16 -1.79 9.06
C ARG A 78 13.90 -0.55 8.57
N GLY A 79 13.19 0.51 8.17
CA GLY A 79 13.80 1.76 7.71
C GLY A 79 14.17 1.79 6.22
N HIS A 80 13.57 0.91 5.41
CA HIS A 80 13.75 0.85 3.95
C HIS A 80 12.66 1.67 3.25
N TYR A 81 12.70 3.00 3.44
CA TYR A 81 11.57 3.87 3.06
C TYR A 81 11.38 4.01 1.54
N ASN A 82 12.45 4.01 0.74
CA ASN A 82 12.35 4.14 -0.72
C ASN A 82 11.72 2.89 -1.35
N GLU A 83 12.13 1.72 -0.88
CA GLU A 83 11.54 0.43 -1.23
C GLU A 83 10.08 0.39 -0.77
N CYS A 84 9.81 0.88 0.44
CA CYS A 84 8.45 1.00 0.96
C CYS A 84 7.56 1.85 0.04
N PHE A 85 7.98 3.05 -0.35
CA PHE A 85 7.24 3.91 -1.28
C PHE A 85 7.03 3.26 -2.65
N SER A 86 7.99 2.48 -3.14
CA SER A 86 7.87 1.70 -4.38
C SER A 86 6.75 0.68 -4.31
N ILE A 87 6.71 -0.09 -3.21
CA ILE A 87 5.63 -1.05 -2.97
C ILE A 87 4.28 -0.32 -2.78
N GLN A 88 4.28 0.82 -2.10
CA GLN A 88 3.07 1.65 -1.90
C GLN A 88 2.47 2.16 -3.22
N ARG A 89 3.31 2.58 -4.18
CA ARG A 89 2.86 2.93 -5.53
C ARG A 89 2.22 1.74 -6.24
N ASP A 90 2.88 0.59 -6.20
CA ASP A 90 2.36 -0.64 -6.82
C ASP A 90 1.01 -1.08 -6.21
N ILE A 91 0.83 -0.89 -4.90
CA ILE A 91 -0.46 -1.11 -4.21
C ILE A 91 -1.53 -0.17 -4.76
N PHE A 92 -1.23 1.12 -4.86
CA PHE A 92 -2.16 2.12 -5.38
C PHE A 92 -2.61 1.78 -6.81
N GLU A 93 -1.66 1.43 -7.69
CA GLU A 93 -1.95 1.04 -9.06
C GLU A 93 -2.80 -0.23 -9.13
N ALA A 94 -2.54 -1.21 -8.27
CA ALA A 94 -3.34 -2.43 -8.18
C ALA A 94 -4.78 -2.16 -7.70
N ILE A 95 -4.98 -1.24 -6.74
CA ILE A 95 -6.31 -0.80 -6.30
C ILE A 95 -7.05 -0.17 -7.50
N CYS A 96 -6.40 0.74 -8.22
CA CYS A 96 -6.99 1.40 -9.38
C CYS A 96 -7.33 0.40 -10.50
N LEU A 97 -6.48 -0.59 -10.75
CA LEU A 97 -6.74 -1.66 -11.71
C LEU A 97 -7.93 -2.53 -11.29
N SER A 98 -8.07 -2.83 -10.00
CA SER A 98 -9.22 -3.55 -9.46
C SER A 98 -10.51 -2.77 -9.72
N GLU A 99 -10.55 -1.49 -9.34
CA GLU A 99 -11.71 -0.62 -9.60
C GLU A 99 -12.03 -0.49 -11.09
N TYR A 100 -10.99 -0.46 -11.92
CA TYR A 100 -11.14 -0.41 -13.37
C TYR A 100 -11.77 -1.69 -13.93
N ILE A 101 -11.33 -2.87 -13.51
CA ILE A 101 -11.91 -4.16 -13.93
C ILE A 101 -13.35 -4.31 -13.40
N LEU A 102 -13.63 -3.79 -12.20
CA LEU A 102 -15.00 -3.68 -11.70
C LEU A 102 -15.85 -2.82 -12.64
N LYS A 103 -15.38 -1.65 -13.11
CA LYS A 103 -16.16 -0.82 -14.05
C LYS A 103 -16.20 -1.39 -15.47
N ASN A 104 -15.17 -2.10 -15.90
CA ASN A 104 -14.98 -2.61 -17.26
C ASN A 104 -14.77 -4.14 -17.28
N PRO A 105 -15.83 -4.95 -17.15
CA PRO A 105 -15.75 -6.42 -17.04
C PRO A 105 -14.83 -7.12 -18.04
N LYS A 106 -14.89 -6.71 -19.31
CA LYS A 106 -14.12 -7.30 -20.43
C LYS A 106 -12.60 -7.17 -20.24
N MET A 107 -12.16 -6.24 -19.40
CA MET A 107 -10.73 -6.04 -19.14
C MET A 107 -10.13 -7.12 -18.25
N SER A 108 -10.94 -7.91 -17.55
CA SER A 108 -10.46 -9.08 -16.81
C SER A 108 -9.78 -10.10 -17.73
N GLU A 109 -10.40 -10.43 -18.87
CA GLU A 109 -9.81 -11.32 -19.88
C GLU A 109 -8.50 -10.76 -20.43
N VAL A 110 -8.46 -9.46 -20.76
CA VAL A 110 -7.26 -8.79 -21.25
C VAL A 110 -6.12 -8.91 -20.23
N TRP A 111 -6.42 -8.69 -18.95
CA TRP A 111 -5.45 -8.82 -17.87
C TRP A 111 -4.94 -10.26 -17.72
N PHE A 112 -5.82 -11.27 -17.78
CA PHE A 112 -5.41 -12.69 -17.72
C PHE A 112 -4.53 -13.11 -18.89
N THR A 113 -4.69 -12.52 -20.08
CA THR A 113 -3.79 -12.78 -21.22
C THR A 113 -2.41 -12.14 -21.07
N GLY A 114 -2.14 -11.44 -19.96
CA GLY A 114 -0.87 -10.77 -19.69
C GLY A 114 -0.67 -9.49 -20.49
N LYS A 115 -1.68 -9.02 -21.22
CA LYS A 115 -1.60 -7.74 -21.93
C LYS A 115 -1.61 -6.58 -20.94
N PRO A 116 -0.69 -5.60 -21.09
CA PRO A 116 -0.59 -4.51 -20.13
C PRO A 116 -1.83 -3.61 -20.21
N ILE A 117 -2.36 -3.27 -19.04
CA ILE A 117 -3.37 -2.23 -18.86
C ILE A 117 -2.67 -1.07 -18.13
N THR A 118 -2.33 -0.01 -18.86
CA THR A 118 -1.51 1.07 -18.31
C THR A 118 -2.29 1.91 -17.30
N PHE A 119 -1.58 2.38 -16.26
CA PHE A 119 -2.17 3.29 -15.27
C PHE A 119 -2.75 4.56 -15.92
N SER A 120 -2.11 5.09 -16.96
CA SER A 120 -2.61 6.23 -17.75
C SER A 120 -3.96 6.00 -18.43
N LYS A 121 -4.28 4.74 -18.77
CA LYS A 121 -5.59 4.37 -19.30
C LYS A 121 -6.60 4.27 -18.17
N ILE A 122 -6.21 3.59 -17.09
CA ILE A 122 -7.02 3.39 -15.89
C ILE A 122 -7.46 4.75 -15.32
N SER A 123 -6.52 5.67 -15.08
CA SER A 123 -6.77 6.96 -14.43
C SER A 123 -7.75 7.85 -15.19
N LYS A 124 -7.77 7.78 -16.52
CA LYS A 124 -8.73 8.49 -17.37
C LYS A 124 -10.15 7.95 -17.25
N GLU A 125 -10.31 6.65 -17.06
CA GLU A 125 -11.62 6.00 -17.04
C GLU A 125 -12.22 5.92 -15.62
N ILE A 126 -11.41 5.75 -14.58
CA ILE A 126 -11.93 5.69 -13.21
C ILE A 126 -12.15 7.06 -12.56
N SER A 127 -11.64 8.13 -13.19
CA SER A 127 -11.67 9.53 -12.71
C SER A 127 -11.19 9.66 -11.26
N LEU A 128 -9.86 9.63 -11.09
CA LEU A 128 -9.24 9.80 -9.76
C LEU A 128 -9.64 11.15 -9.14
N LEU A 129 -9.98 11.13 -7.86
CA LEU A 129 -10.22 12.34 -7.09
C LEU A 129 -8.92 13.16 -6.98
N PRO A 130 -8.99 14.49 -6.77
CA PRO A 130 -7.80 15.33 -6.65
C PRO A 130 -6.80 14.82 -5.59
N PHE A 131 -7.32 14.37 -4.45
CA PHE A 131 -6.52 13.78 -3.37
C PHE A 131 -5.78 12.49 -3.79
N ASP A 132 -6.42 11.64 -4.61
CA ASP A 132 -5.80 10.42 -5.12
C ASP A 132 -4.66 10.74 -6.11
N GLN A 133 -4.80 11.83 -6.88
CA GLN A 133 -3.76 12.30 -7.78
C GLN A 133 -2.56 12.83 -7.00
N GLU A 134 -2.79 13.53 -5.89
CA GLU A 134 -1.75 14.03 -4.98
C GLU A 134 -0.96 12.88 -4.34
N ILE A 135 -1.65 11.90 -3.76
CA ILE A 135 -1.03 10.68 -3.22
C ILE A 135 -0.15 10.02 -4.28
N TYR A 136 -0.72 9.79 -5.48
CA TYR A 136 0.01 9.11 -6.55
C TYR A 136 1.23 9.93 -7.02
N GLY A 137 1.11 11.26 -7.09
CA GLY A 137 2.21 12.17 -7.37
C GLY A 137 3.35 12.04 -6.35
N HIS A 138 3.03 12.10 -5.06
CA HIS A 138 4.02 11.92 -3.99
C HIS A 138 4.70 10.55 -4.08
N LEU A 139 3.93 9.47 -4.28
CA LEU A 139 4.48 8.13 -4.47
C LEU A 139 5.38 8.05 -5.72
N CYS A 140 5.08 8.77 -6.79
CA CYS A 140 5.94 8.82 -7.98
C CYS A 140 7.25 9.55 -7.70
N ASP A 141 7.24 10.63 -6.92
CA ASP A 141 8.43 11.39 -6.57
C ASP A 141 9.44 10.55 -5.78
N PHE A 142 8.98 9.69 -4.87
CA PHE A 142 9.86 8.79 -4.11
C PHE A 142 10.37 7.58 -4.92
N THR A 143 9.71 7.23 -6.02
CA THR A 143 9.95 5.99 -6.77
C THR A 143 10.63 6.21 -8.12
N HIS A 144 10.70 7.46 -8.59
CA HIS A 144 11.45 7.78 -9.79
C HIS A 144 12.95 7.75 -9.48
N PRO A 145 13.79 7.05 -10.27
CA PRO A 145 15.24 6.97 -10.05
C PRO A 145 15.99 8.31 -9.98
N ASN A 146 15.34 9.43 -10.33
CA ASN A 146 15.96 10.74 -10.52
C ASN A 146 15.69 11.75 -9.40
N VAL A 147 14.81 11.47 -8.42
CA VAL A 147 14.43 12.50 -7.44
C VAL A 147 15.17 12.31 -6.10
N HIS A 148 15.33 11.07 -5.62
CA HIS A 148 16.00 10.80 -4.33
C HIS A 148 17.41 10.22 -4.41
N SER A 149 17.91 9.85 -5.60
CA SER A 149 19.34 9.56 -5.81
C SER A 149 20.25 10.78 -5.61
N THR A 150 19.67 11.94 -5.26
CA THR A 150 20.33 13.22 -5.00
C THR A 150 20.28 13.67 -3.53
N ILE A 151 19.76 12.87 -2.59
CA ILE A 151 19.85 13.23 -1.16
C ILE A 151 21.22 12.83 -0.61
N ARG A 152 22.11 13.81 -0.77
CA ARG A 152 23.44 14.03 -0.23
C ARG A 152 23.74 13.29 1.09
N GLU A 153 24.70 12.36 1.05
CA GLU A 153 25.65 12.23 2.15
C GLU A 153 26.51 13.51 2.15
N TYR A 154 26.25 14.43 3.09
CA TYR A 154 27.18 15.50 3.42
C TYR A 154 28.30 14.89 4.28
N GLU A 155 29.35 14.38 3.64
CA GLU A 155 30.69 14.37 4.22
C GLU A 155 31.48 15.55 3.61
N PRO A 156 32.19 16.37 4.40
CA PRO A 156 32.76 17.64 3.90
C PRO A 156 33.80 17.51 2.78
N ASP A 157 34.38 16.33 2.54
CA ASP A 157 35.64 16.25 1.78
C ASP A 157 35.70 15.25 0.60
N THR A 158 34.58 14.65 0.17
CA THR A 158 34.61 13.81 -1.05
C THR A 158 33.33 13.90 -1.88
N VAL A 159 33.35 14.72 -2.93
CA VAL A 159 32.34 14.67 -4.00
C VAL A 159 32.60 13.42 -4.85
N ARG A 160 31.93 12.32 -4.50
CA ARG A 160 31.67 11.21 -5.42
C ARG A 160 30.18 11.19 -5.73
N ILE A 161 29.82 11.74 -6.89
CA ILE A 161 28.49 11.53 -7.49
C ILE A 161 28.47 10.08 -7.98
N GLY A 162 27.99 9.18 -7.12
CA GLY A 162 27.58 7.84 -7.49
C GLY A 162 26.09 7.72 -7.24
N VAL A 163 25.34 7.25 -8.24
CA VAL A 163 23.94 6.82 -8.07
C VAL A 163 23.96 5.58 -7.19
N TYR A 164 24.08 5.78 -5.88
CA TYR A 164 23.93 4.73 -4.89
C TYR A 164 22.48 4.75 -4.45
N PHE A 165 21.72 3.75 -4.86
CA PHE A 165 20.60 3.29 -4.05
C PHE A 165 21.20 2.96 -2.67
N THR A 166 20.96 3.81 -1.68
CA THR A 166 21.37 3.54 -0.31
C THR A 166 20.48 2.42 0.22
N PHE A 167 20.85 1.17 -0.08
CA PHE A 167 20.26 -0.05 0.49
C PHE A 167 20.50 -0.20 2.00
N LYS A 168 21.10 0.81 2.65
CA LYS A 168 21.35 0.80 4.08
C LYS A 168 20.12 1.35 4.79
N PRO A 169 19.55 0.60 5.75
CA PRO A 169 18.44 1.10 6.54
C PRO A 169 18.93 2.22 7.44
N TYR A 170 18.18 3.32 7.50
CA TYR A 170 18.45 4.42 8.42
C TYR A 170 17.13 5.09 8.80
N PHE A 171 17.03 5.57 10.03
CA PHE A 171 15.80 6.17 10.51
C PHE A 171 15.74 7.66 10.12
N GLN A 172 14.88 8.00 9.16
CA GLN A 172 14.56 9.37 8.78
C GLN A 172 13.11 9.65 9.16
N LYS A 173 12.92 10.45 10.21
CA LYS A 173 11.61 10.68 10.84
C LYS A 173 10.54 11.17 9.86
N GLU A 174 10.90 12.08 8.95
CA GLU A 174 9.98 12.64 7.96
C GLU A 174 9.53 11.61 6.93
N MET A 175 10.47 10.81 6.39
CA MET A 175 10.14 9.73 5.45
C MET A 175 9.35 8.62 6.13
N ALA A 176 9.71 8.26 7.37
CA ALA A 176 8.97 7.30 8.17
C ALA A 176 7.52 7.76 8.39
N HIS A 177 7.34 9.04 8.74
CA HIS A 177 6.02 9.63 8.95
C HIS A 177 5.21 9.69 7.66
N SER A 178 5.79 10.20 6.57
CA SER A 178 5.14 10.26 5.26
C SER A 178 4.76 8.86 4.77
N SER A 179 5.68 7.90 4.80
CA SER A 179 5.43 6.52 4.38
C SER A 179 4.33 5.87 5.22
N LEU A 180 4.26 6.17 6.51
CA LEU A 180 3.21 5.66 7.38
C LEU A 180 1.83 6.25 7.04
N VAL A 181 1.75 7.54 6.76
CA VAL A 181 0.51 8.19 6.33
C VAL A 181 0.01 7.57 5.02
N HIS A 182 0.89 7.46 4.02
CA HIS A 182 0.56 6.80 2.75
C HIS A 182 0.12 5.35 2.97
N PHE A 183 0.81 4.63 3.85
CA PHE A 183 0.44 3.26 4.21
C PHE A 183 -1.01 3.16 4.73
N PHE A 184 -1.41 4.01 5.68
CA PHE A 184 -2.79 3.99 6.19
C PHE A 184 -3.83 4.34 5.15
N LEU A 185 -3.54 5.32 4.30
CA LEU A 185 -4.43 5.69 3.20
C LEU A 185 -4.61 4.54 2.21
N LEU A 186 -3.54 3.80 1.92
CA LEU A 186 -3.59 2.62 1.05
C LEU A 186 -4.34 1.45 1.70
N VAL A 187 -4.16 1.22 3.00
CA VAL A 187 -4.95 0.23 3.75
C VAL A 187 -6.43 0.57 3.68
N TYR A 188 -6.79 1.84 3.91
CA TYR A 188 -8.17 2.31 3.81
C TYR A 188 -8.75 2.04 2.40
N ARG A 189 -8.04 2.46 1.35
CA ARG A 189 -8.50 2.27 -0.03
C ARG A 189 -8.58 0.80 -0.44
N ALA A 190 -7.64 -0.04 0.00
CA ALA A 190 -7.68 -1.48 -0.23
C ALA A 190 -8.93 -2.12 0.36
N MET A 191 -9.28 -1.75 1.59
CA MET A 191 -10.49 -2.24 2.24
C MET A 191 -11.77 -1.75 1.56
N ASP A 192 -11.81 -0.48 1.13
CA ASP A 192 -12.98 0.07 0.42
C ASP A 192 -13.19 -0.64 -0.92
N ASN A 193 -12.11 -0.87 -1.67
CA ASN A 193 -12.13 -1.67 -2.89
C ASN A 193 -12.61 -3.11 -2.64
N TYR A 194 -12.14 -3.73 -1.57
CA TYR A 194 -12.58 -5.07 -1.20
C TYR A 194 -14.06 -5.12 -0.81
N LEU A 195 -14.57 -4.14 -0.05
CA LEU A 195 -15.99 -4.02 0.26
C LEU A 195 -16.86 -3.85 -1.00
N LYS A 196 -16.43 -3.01 -1.95
CA LYS A 196 -17.12 -2.83 -3.23
C LYS A 196 -17.22 -4.15 -3.98
N TYR A 197 -16.13 -4.92 -4.03
CA TYR A 197 -16.12 -6.27 -4.59
C TYR A 197 -17.13 -7.19 -3.88
N MET A 198 -17.07 -7.23 -2.54
CA MET A 198 -17.93 -8.09 -1.74
C MET A 198 -19.41 -7.79 -1.97
N LYS A 199 -19.82 -6.51 -1.92
CA LYS A 199 -21.21 -6.08 -2.17
C LYS A 199 -21.69 -6.44 -3.58
N GLN A 200 -20.80 -6.49 -4.55
CA GLN A 200 -21.15 -6.71 -5.94
C GLN A 200 -21.28 -8.20 -6.30
N PHE A 201 -20.54 -9.09 -5.63
CA PHE A 201 -20.45 -10.50 -6.02
C PHE A 201 -20.81 -11.50 -4.93
N HIS A 202 -21.08 -11.05 -3.71
CA HIS A 202 -21.49 -11.90 -2.61
C HIS A 202 -22.80 -11.37 -2.01
N GLU A 203 -23.89 -12.10 -2.24
CA GLU A 203 -25.21 -11.79 -1.67
C GLU A 203 -25.28 -12.13 -0.16
N ASP A 204 -24.40 -13.01 0.32
CA ASP A 204 -24.35 -13.52 1.69
C ASP A 204 -23.20 -12.90 2.52
N ILE A 205 -23.08 -11.57 2.55
CA ILE A 205 -22.23 -10.94 3.57
C ILE A 205 -22.98 -11.00 4.89
N GLU A 206 -22.44 -11.76 5.85
CA GLU A 206 -22.98 -11.75 7.20
C GLU A 206 -22.87 -10.33 7.78
N PRO A 207 -23.96 -9.74 8.31
CA PRO A 207 -23.97 -8.37 8.82
C PRO A 207 -22.84 -8.08 9.81
N GLU A 208 -22.46 -9.08 10.63
CA GLU A 208 -21.38 -8.97 11.61
C GLU A 208 -20.00 -8.72 10.99
N ASP A 209 -19.72 -9.25 9.80
CA ASP A 209 -18.46 -9.02 9.09
C ASP A 209 -18.44 -7.62 8.45
N SER A 210 -19.59 -7.16 7.94
CA SER A 210 -19.76 -5.78 7.47
C SER A 210 -19.56 -4.77 8.60
N ASP A 211 -20.13 -5.04 9.78
CA ASP A 211 -20.03 -4.17 10.96
C ASP A 211 -18.59 -4.11 11.51
N LYS A 212 -17.89 -5.25 11.57
CA LYS A 212 -16.46 -5.28 11.96
C LYS A 212 -15.62 -4.45 11.01
N ILE A 213 -15.85 -4.59 9.70
CA ILE A 213 -15.16 -3.79 8.69
C ILE A 213 -15.46 -2.29 8.90
N GLU A 214 -16.72 -1.90 9.11
CA GLU A 214 -17.12 -0.50 9.34
C GLU A 214 -16.54 0.10 10.64
N ILE A 215 -16.51 -0.67 11.73
CA ILE A 215 -15.89 -0.24 13.01
C ILE A 215 -14.41 0.02 12.81
N MET A 216 -13.73 -0.86 12.07
CA MET A 216 -12.31 -0.69 11.78
C MET A 216 -12.07 0.52 10.86
N PHE A 217 -12.96 0.78 9.90
CA PHE A 217 -12.93 2.01 9.10
C PHE A 217 -13.00 3.27 9.96
N LYS A 218 -13.89 3.30 10.96
CA LYS A 218 -13.99 4.44 11.90
C LYS A 218 -12.72 4.62 12.71
N LYS A 219 -12.03 3.54 13.10
CA LYS A 219 -10.72 3.62 13.78
C LYS A 219 -9.63 4.20 12.86
N ILE A 220 -9.55 3.74 11.61
CA ILE A 220 -8.57 4.26 10.63
C ILE A 220 -8.85 5.72 10.32
N TYR A 221 -10.11 6.09 10.09
CA TYR A 221 -10.50 7.47 9.78
C TYR A 221 -10.15 8.39 10.95
N LYS A 222 -10.50 8.02 12.18
CA LYS A 222 -10.14 8.78 13.39
C LYS A 222 -8.62 8.94 13.56
N PHE A 223 -7.86 7.91 13.21
CA PHE A 223 -6.40 7.96 13.24
C PHE A 223 -5.82 8.82 12.09
N SER A 224 -6.36 8.68 10.88
CA SER A 224 -5.93 9.42 9.68
C SER A 224 -6.26 10.90 9.82
N ASP A 225 -7.44 11.27 10.31
CA ASP A 225 -7.80 12.64 10.66
C ASP A 225 -6.84 13.24 11.70
N SER A 226 -6.42 12.43 12.69
CA SER A 226 -5.44 12.89 13.69
C SER A 226 -4.03 13.13 13.13
N LEU A 227 -3.73 12.61 11.93
CA LEU A 227 -2.47 12.79 11.21
C LEU A 227 -2.57 13.84 10.09
N ILE A 228 -3.69 13.91 9.37
CA ILE A 228 -3.94 14.85 8.27
C ILE A 228 -4.02 16.30 8.78
N ILE A 229 -4.54 16.53 9.99
CA ILE A 229 -4.58 17.86 10.65
C ILE A 229 -3.17 18.46 10.86
N LYS A 230 -2.08 17.69 10.66
CA LYS A 230 -0.70 18.18 10.81
C LYS A 230 0.02 18.51 9.50
N PHE A 231 -0.63 18.40 8.34
CA PHE A 231 -0.03 18.77 7.04
C PHE A 231 -0.36 20.20 6.59
N ASP A 232 -1.25 20.90 7.29
CA ASP A 232 -1.52 22.32 7.10
C ASP A 232 -0.65 23.20 8.02
N HIS A 233 0.69 23.15 7.92
CA HIS A 233 1.60 24.17 8.48
C HIS A 233 2.95 24.24 7.78
#